data_AF-A0A938VCM7-F1
#
_entry.id   AF-A0A938VCM7-F1
#
_cell.length_a   1.000
_cell.length_b   1.000
_cell.length_c   1.000
_cell.angle_alpha   90.00
_cell.angle_beta   90.00
_cell.angle_gamma   90.00
#
_symmetry.space_group_name_H-M   'P 1'
#
loop_
_entity.id
_entity.type
_entity.pdbx_description
1 polymer ?
#
loop_
_entity_poly.entity_id
_entity_poly.type
_entity_poly.pdbx_seq_one_letter_code
_entity_poly.pdbx_strand_id
1 'polypeptide(L)'
;MPTLGTTELIIILVIVLILFGGSRLGQLGGSLGRGIREFRESVRDEDAAAKEKDKESRPAASQAAASSDGSGAKPSAAGEGTPAAVRSTDTKPSDN
;
A
#
# COMPACT_ATOMS: atom_id res chain seq x y z
N MET A 1 36.24 -12.26 -26.29
CA MET A 1 35.35 -11.08 -26.20
C MET A 1 35.25 -10.68 -24.73
N PRO A 2 35.54 -9.44 -24.34
CA PRO A 2 35.29 -9.00 -22.97
C PRO A 2 33.79 -9.14 -22.72
N THR A 3 33.43 -9.97 -21.73
CA THR A 3 32.04 -10.12 -21.31
C THR A 3 31.79 -9.07 -20.24
N LEU A 4 30.77 -8.25 -20.43
CA LEU A 4 30.36 -7.30 -19.41
C LEU A 4 29.82 -8.10 -18.23
N GLY A 5 30.68 -8.33 -17.24
CA GLY A 5 30.36 -9.03 -16.03
C GLY A 5 29.58 -8.15 -15.07
N THR A 6 29.14 -8.76 -13.98
CA THR A 6 28.45 -8.07 -12.89
C THR A 6 29.31 -6.93 -12.33
N THR A 7 30.64 -7.11 -12.30
CA THR A 7 31.61 -6.12 -11.81
C THR A 7 31.64 -4.88 -12.69
N GLU A 8 31.72 -5.02 -14.00
CA GLU A 8 31.72 -3.89 -14.95
C GLU A 8 30.41 -3.09 -14.86
N LEU A 9 29.27 -3.78 -14.72
CA LEU A 9 27.97 -3.14 -14.56
C LEU A 9 27.91 -2.29 -13.28
N ILE A 10 28.48 -2.78 -12.17
CA ILE A 10 28.59 -2.02 -10.91
C ILE A 10 29.46 -0.77 -11.10
N ILE A 11 30.61 -0.88 -11.78
CA ILE A 11 31.49 0.27 -12.03
C ILE A 11 30.75 1.35 -12.83
N ILE A 12 30.04 0.97 -13.89
CA ILE A 12 29.24 1.90 -14.70
C ILE A 12 28.14 2.54 -13.85
N LEU A 13 27.44 1.76 -13.03
CA LEU A 13 26.40 2.26 -12.13
C LEU A 13 26.94 3.32 -11.16
N VAL A 14 28.13 3.10 -10.59
CA VAL A 14 28.79 4.06 -9.70
C VAL A 14 29.11 5.36 -10.44
N ILE A 15 29.61 5.30 -11.68
CA ILE A 15 29.89 6.50 -12.49
C ILE A 15 28.59 7.27 -12.74
N VAL A 16 27.51 6.58 -13.14
CA VAL A 16 26.19 7.19 -13.34
C VAL A 16 25.67 7.83 -12.06
N LEU A 17 25.82 7.18 -10.91
CA LEU A 17 25.44 7.71 -9.60
C LEU A 17 26.22 8.98 -9.24
N ILE A 18 27.49 9.10 -9.63
CA ILE A 18 28.28 10.32 -9.40
C ILE A 18 27.82 11.46 -10.32
N LEU A 19 27.55 11.17 -11.60
CA LEU A 19 27.14 12.19 -12.57
C LEU A 19 25.72 12.71 -12.32
N PHE A 20 24.78 11.80 -12.04
CA PHE A 20 23.37 12.13 -11.85
C PHE A 20 23.00 12.33 -10.38
N GLY A 21 23.80 11.81 -9.44
CA GLY A 21 23.46 11.75 -8.03
C GLY A 21 22.48 10.63 -7.69
N GLY A 22 22.54 10.11 -6.47
CA GLY A 22 21.58 9.11 -5.97
C GLY A 22 20.13 9.62 -5.95
N SER A 23 19.93 10.92 -5.72
CA SER A 23 18.60 11.52 -5.64
C SER A 23 17.83 11.49 -6.96
N ARG A 24 18.50 11.77 -8.10
CA ARG A 24 17.83 11.76 -9.41
C ARG A 24 17.43 10.35 -9.83
N LEU A 25 18.34 9.39 -9.65
CA LEU A 25 18.08 7.98 -9.94
C LEU A 25 16.97 7.40 -9.05
N GLY A 26 16.95 7.76 -7.76
CA GLY A 26 15.90 7.36 -6.82
C GLY A 26 14.53 7.98 -7.16
N GLN A 27 14.50 9.24 -7.57
CA GLN A 27 13.26 9.92 -7.97
C GLN A 27 12.66 9.32 -9.25
N LEU A 28 13.49 9.05 -10.28
CA LEU A 28 13.06 8.37 -11.51
C LEU A 28 12.69 6.90 -11.25
N GLY A 29 13.51 6.18 -10.47
CA GLY A 29 13.25 4.79 -10.12
C GLY A 29 11.97 4.60 -9.30
N GLY A 30 11.62 5.56 -8.44
CA GLY A 30 10.41 5.51 -7.62
C GLY A 30 9.10 5.70 -8.42
N SER A 31 9.12 6.44 -9.53
CA SER A 31 7.95 6.54 -10.43
C SER A 31 7.86 5.36 -11.38
N LEU A 32 8.99 4.96 -11.99
CA LEU A 32 9.09 3.77 -12.84
C LEU A 32 8.73 2.48 -12.08
N GLY A 33 9.21 2.35 -10.84
CA GLY A 33 8.99 1.15 -10.02
C GLY A 33 7.53 0.95 -9.65
N ARG A 34 6.79 2.04 -9.38
CA ARG A 34 5.33 1.99 -9.16
C ARG A 34 4.61 1.54 -10.42
N GLY A 35 4.88 2.18 -11.57
CA GLY A 35 4.27 1.79 -12.84
C GLY A 35 4.56 0.34 -13.24
N ILE A 36 5.79 -0.15 -13.03
CA ILE A 36 6.13 -1.56 -13.27
C ILE A 36 5.39 -2.50 -12.31
N ARG A 37 5.19 -2.08 -11.05
CA ARG A 37 4.46 -2.87 -10.04
C ARG A 37 2.99 -2.99 -10.41
N GLU A 38 2.33 -1.86 -10.69
CA GLU A 38 0.93 -1.85 -11.17
C GLU A 38 0.78 -2.66 -12.46
N PHE A 39 1.69 -2.49 -13.42
CA PHE A 39 1.67 -3.28 -14.66
C PHE A 39 1.79 -4.78 -14.41
N ARG A 40 2.72 -5.21 -13.53
CA ARG A 40 2.88 -6.63 -13.18
C ARG A 40 1.65 -7.19 -12.46
N GLU A 41 0.97 -6.38 -11.65
CA GLU A 41 -0.24 -6.77 -10.93
C GLU A 41 -1.40 -6.96 -11.90
N SER A 42 -1.65 -6.00 -12.79
CA SER A 42 -2.69 -6.11 -13.82
C SER A 42 -2.48 -7.31 -14.76
N VAL A 43 -1.24 -7.56 -15.19
CA VAL A 43 -0.93 -8.73 -16.05
C VAL A 43 -1.19 -10.05 -15.30
N ARG A 44 -0.85 -10.12 -14.01
CA ARG A 44 -1.08 -11.32 -13.19
C ARG A 44 -2.58 -11.58 -12.95
N ASP A 45 -3.36 -10.53 -12.76
CA ASP A 45 -4.81 -10.64 -12.56
C ASP A 45 -5.52 -11.08 -13.84
N GLU A 46 -5.05 -10.63 -15.02
CA GLU A 46 -5.52 -11.12 -16.32
C GLU A 46 -5.19 -12.60 -16.54
N ASP A 47 -3.97 -13.03 -16.20
CA ASP A 47 -3.55 -14.44 -16.25
C ASP A 47 -4.36 -15.32 -15.27
N ALA A 48 -4.72 -14.79 -14.09
CA ALA A 48 -5.53 -15.50 -13.10
C ALA A 48 -6.99 -15.62 -13.54
N ALA A 49 -7.59 -14.55 -14.09
CA ALA A 49 -8.94 -14.55 -14.63
C ALA A 49 -9.09 -15.47 -15.86
N ALA A 50 -8.02 -15.64 -16.65
CA ALA A 50 -7.97 -16.62 -17.73
C ALA A 50 -7.98 -18.08 -17.22
N LYS A 51 -7.47 -18.34 -16.01
CA LYS A 51 -7.44 -19.69 -15.41
C LYS A 51 -8.70 -20.08 -14.64
N GLU A 52 -9.54 -19.12 -14.25
CA GLU A 52 -10.78 -19.40 -13.51
C GLU A 52 -11.95 -19.77 -14.44
N LYS A 53 -11.93 -19.32 -15.70
CA LYS A 53 -12.97 -19.65 -16.70
C LYS A 53 -13.00 -21.11 -17.18
N ASP A 54 -12.02 -21.93 -16.80
CA ASP A 54 -11.97 -23.37 -17.11
C ASP A 54 -12.58 -24.26 -16.00
N LYS A 55 -13.07 -23.70 -14.88
CA LYS A 55 -13.65 -24.48 -13.77
C LYS A 55 -15.17 -24.40 -13.61
N GLU A 56 -15.87 -23.60 -14.40
CA GLU A 56 -17.34 -23.46 -14.33
C GLU A 56 -18.04 -24.41 -15.33
N SER A 57 -17.89 -25.73 -15.14
CA SER A 57 -18.68 -26.74 -15.86
C SER A 57 -18.82 -28.02 -15.05
N ARG A 58 -19.39 -27.94 -13.85
CA ARG A 58 -20.07 -29.08 -13.19
C ARG A 58 -21.28 -28.59 -12.39
N PRO A 59 -22.52 -28.94 -12.76
CA PRO A 59 -23.68 -28.75 -11.92
C PRO A 59 -23.84 -29.96 -10.99
N ALA A 60 -23.97 -29.75 -9.69
CA ALA A 60 -24.74 -30.63 -8.79
C ALA A 60 -24.87 -29.96 -7.43
N ALA A 61 -26.09 -29.54 -7.13
CA ALA A 61 -26.56 -29.24 -5.79
C ALA A 61 -26.38 -30.42 -4.82
N SER A 62 -26.25 -30.10 -3.53
CA SER A 62 -26.40 -30.95 -2.30
C SER A 62 -25.17 -30.71 -1.41
N GLN A 63 -25.18 -30.06 -0.24
CA GLN A 63 -26.09 -30.04 0.93
C GLN A 63 -25.68 -28.78 1.75
N ALA A 64 -26.56 -27.85 2.11
CA ALA A 64 -27.39 -27.82 3.33
C ALA A 64 -26.93 -28.74 4.49
N ALA A 65 -26.21 -28.20 5.49
CA ALA A 65 -26.50 -28.37 6.94
C ALA A 65 -25.37 -27.81 7.84
N ALA A 66 -25.79 -27.17 8.95
CA ALA A 66 -25.06 -26.83 10.19
C ALA A 66 -24.07 -25.64 10.12
N SER A 67 -24.50 -24.39 10.35
CA SER A 67 -24.79 -23.78 11.66
C SER A 67 -23.59 -23.67 12.60
N SER A 68 -23.07 -22.45 12.77
CA SER A 68 -22.76 -21.90 14.10
C SER A 68 -22.79 -20.39 14.04
N ASP A 69 -23.99 -19.89 14.31
CA ASP A 69 -24.25 -18.56 14.80
C ASP A 69 -23.43 -18.36 16.09
N GLY A 70 -22.53 -17.38 16.07
CA GLY A 70 -21.62 -17.04 17.16
C GLY A 70 -21.66 -15.55 17.41
N SER A 71 -22.86 -15.07 17.75
CA SER A 71 -23.15 -13.77 18.33
C SER A 71 -22.06 -13.34 19.34
N GLY A 72 -21.41 -12.23 19.03
CA GLY A 72 -20.41 -11.58 19.87
C GLY A 72 -20.40 -10.06 19.69
N ALA A 73 -21.56 -9.47 19.37
CA ALA A 73 -21.76 -8.04 19.55
C ALA A 73 -21.99 -7.77 21.04
N LYS A 74 -20.94 -7.32 21.75
CA LYS A 74 -21.11 -6.67 23.05
C LYS A 74 -21.09 -5.13 22.84
N PRO A 75 -22.19 -4.44 23.17
CA PRO A 75 -22.36 -3.00 23.02
C PRO A 75 -21.84 -2.26 24.27
N SER A 76 -22.01 -0.93 24.24
CA SER A 76 -22.02 0.00 25.38
C SER A 76 -20.62 0.54 25.73
N ALA A 77 -20.28 1.78 25.35
CA ALA A 77 -20.79 3.05 25.88
C ALA A 77 -20.64 3.15 27.40
N ALA A 78 -19.71 4.02 27.85
CA ALA A 78 -19.78 4.85 29.06
C ALA A 78 -18.37 5.22 29.53
N GLY A 79 -18.10 6.51 29.62
CA GLY A 79 -16.85 7.04 30.16
C GLY A 79 -16.69 8.54 29.94
N GLU A 80 -17.76 9.30 30.18
CA GLU A 80 -17.68 10.74 30.45
C GLU A 80 -16.89 10.99 31.75
N GLY A 81 -16.24 12.16 31.80
CA GLY A 81 -15.56 12.71 32.97
C GLY A 81 -14.11 13.08 32.62
N THR A 82 -13.68 14.33 32.55
CA THR A 82 -14.17 15.51 33.27
C THR A 82 -13.59 16.78 32.64
N PRO A 83 -14.36 17.88 32.59
CA PRO A 83 -13.92 19.23 32.24
C PRO A 83 -13.22 19.90 33.44
N ALA A 84 -12.14 20.65 33.22
CA ALA A 84 -11.75 21.85 33.99
C ALA A 84 -10.25 22.17 33.82
N ALA A 85 -9.96 23.35 33.27
CA ALA A 85 -8.94 24.32 33.71
C ALA A 85 -8.52 25.20 32.51
N VAL A 86 -9.29 26.22 32.15
CA VAL A 86 -9.07 27.64 32.51
C VAL A 86 -7.61 28.13 32.53
N ARG A 87 -7.25 28.95 31.53
CA ARG A 87 -6.43 30.17 31.69
C ARG A 87 -6.46 30.95 30.36
N SER A 88 -7.35 31.92 30.18
CA SER A 88 -7.18 33.32 30.59
C SER A 88 -5.94 33.97 29.96
N THR A 89 -6.09 34.55 28.77
CA THR A 89 -5.47 35.84 28.39
C THR A 89 -6.33 36.52 27.32
N ASP A 90 -7.45 37.06 27.79
CA ASP A 90 -8.05 38.24 27.19
C ASP A 90 -7.37 39.44 27.85
N THR A 91 -6.69 40.31 27.09
CA THR A 91 -6.49 41.74 27.39
C THR A 91 -5.62 42.39 26.31
N LYS A 92 -6.26 43.03 25.33
CA LYS A 92 -5.77 44.29 24.77
C LYS A 92 -6.96 45.15 24.33
N PRO A 93 -7.46 46.06 25.19
CA PRO A 93 -8.14 47.26 24.73
C PRO A 93 -7.10 48.39 24.63
N SER A 94 -7.15 49.17 23.56
CA SER A 94 -6.74 50.59 23.50
C SER A 94 -6.75 51.01 22.03
N ASP A 95 -7.94 51.38 21.56
CA ASP A 95 -8.14 52.39 20.53
C ASP A 95 -9.11 53.42 21.13
N ASN A 96 -8.75 54.70 20.97
CA ASN A 96 -9.37 55.94 21.46
C ASN A 96 -8.89 56.47 22.83
#